data_AF-A0A7C4Y718-F1
#
_entry.id   AF-A0A7C4Y718-F1
#
_cell.length_a   1.000
_cell.length_b   1.000
_cell.length_c   1.000
_cell.angle_alpha   90.00
_cell.angle_beta   90.00
_cell.angle_gamma   90.00
#
_symmetry.space_group_name_H-M   'P 1'
#
loop_
_entity.id
_entity.type
_entity.pdbx_description
1 polymer ?
#
loop_
_entity_poly.entity_id
_entity_poly.type
_entity_poly.pdbx_seq_one_letter_code
_entity_poly.pdbx_strand_id
1 'polypeptide(L)' 'HDENSDQKMNTNGLGIPKEGYGFSNNVIGAFGPPSFKRASFKYNGDLASVTIRTRY' A
#
# COMPACT_ATOMS: atom_id res chain seq x y z
N HIS A 1 2.70 5.52 -5.01
CA HIS A 1 3.31 6.71 -4.38
C HIS A 1 4.78 6.41 -4.30
N ASP A 2 5.59 7.22 -4.95
CA ASP A 2 7.05 7.13 -4.98
C ASP A 2 7.52 8.57 -4.82
N GLU A 3 8.06 8.92 -3.65
CA GLU A 3 8.32 10.32 -3.28
C GLU A 3 9.62 10.82 -3.88
N ASN A 4 10.60 9.94 -4.01
CA ASN A 4 11.93 10.28 -4.50
C ASN A 4 12.19 9.82 -5.94
N SER A 5 11.21 9.15 -6.57
CA SER A 5 11.26 8.67 -7.97
C SER A 5 12.36 7.64 -8.24
N ASP A 6 12.73 6.85 -7.24
CA ASP A 6 13.78 5.83 -7.36
C ASP A 6 13.24 4.42 -7.71
N GLN A 7 11.92 4.28 -7.85
CA GLN A 7 11.18 3.04 -8.15
C GLN A 7 11.37 1.95 -7.09
N LYS A 8 11.78 2.30 -5.88
CA LYS A 8 12.01 1.39 -4.77
C LYS A 8 11.21 1.85 -3.55
N MET A 9 10.80 0.87 -2.76
CA MET A 9 10.25 1.17 -1.44
C MET A 9 11.41 1.33 -0.45
N ASN A 10 11.71 2.56 -0.06
CA ASN A 10 12.79 2.80 0.87
C ASN A 10 12.41 2.37 2.29
N THR A 11 13.32 1.64 2.95
CA THR A 11 13.15 1.20 4.35
C THR A 11 14.35 1.60 5.20
N ASN A 12 14.15 1.69 6.52
CA ASN A 12 15.26 1.83 7.47
C ASN A 12 15.88 0.46 7.83
N GLY A 13 16.92 0.44 8.67
CA GLY A 13 17.59 -0.79 9.08
C GLY A 13 16.72 -1.81 9.84
N LEU A 14 15.51 -1.42 10.26
CA LEU A 14 14.51 -2.29 10.88
C LEU A 14 13.40 -2.71 9.89
N GLY A 15 13.54 -2.37 8.61
CA GLY A 15 12.55 -2.67 7.57
C GLY A 15 11.31 -1.76 7.58
N ILE A 16 11.32 -0.66 8.34
CA ILE A 16 10.20 0.29 8.39
C ILE A 16 10.26 1.20 7.17
N PRO A 17 9.16 1.35 6.42
CA PRO A 17 8.98 2.33 5.37
C PRO A 17 9.46 3.74 5.71
N LYS A 18 10.17 4.38 4.78
CA LYS A 18 10.56 5.79 4.87
C LYS A 18 9.69 6.72 4.03
N GLU A 19 8.85 6.14 3.18
CA GLU A 19 7.97 6.85 2.25
C GLU A 19 6.53 6.43 2.51
N GLY A 20 5.58 7.30 2.13
CA GLY A 20 4.17 7.04 2.34
C GLY A 20 3.68 5.83 1.54
N TYR A 21 3.13 4.82 2.21
CA TYR A 21 2.61 3.62 1.57
C TYR A 21 1.16 3.35 1.96
N GLY A 22 0.43 2.65 1.10
CA GLY A 22 -0.97 2.30 1.32
C GLY A 22 -1.41 1.13 0.44
N PHE A 23 -2.39 0.37 0.92
CA PHE A 23 -2.98 -0.76 0.20
C PHE A 23 -4.47 -0.53 -0.03
N SER A 24 -5.00 -1.14 -1.09
CA SER A 24 -6.43 -1.24 -1.34
C SER A 24 -7.16 -1.82 -0.12
N ASN A 25 -8.43 -1.44 0.06
CA ASN A 25 -9.23 -1.65 1.29
C ASN A 25 -8.65 -0.98 2.56
N ASN A 26 -7.61 -0.14 2.45
CA ASN A 26 -6.97 0.54 3.59
C ASN A 26 -6.48 -0.43 4.69
N VAL A 27 -6.13 -1.67 4.31
CA VAL A 27 -5.60 -2.67 5.23
C VAL A 27 -4.10 -2.45 5.45
N ILE A 28 -3.66 -2.64 6.69
CA ILE A 28 -2.25 -2.60 7.09
C ILE A 28 -1.94 -3.93 7.78
N GLY A 29 -0.78 -4.52 7.46
CA GLY A 29 -0.30 -5.69 8.18
C GLY A 29 0.42 -5.29 9.47
N ALA A 30 0.24 -6.07 10.53
CA ALA A 30 0.91 -5.81 11.82
C ALA A 30 2.41 -6.20 11.78
N PHE A 31 2.78 -7.16 10.93
CA PHE A 31 4.14 -7.66 10.77
C PHE A 31 4.47 -7.78 9.28
N GLY A 32 4.58 -6.62 8.62
CA GLY A 32 4.85 -6.53 7.17
C GLY A 32 3.60 -6.24 6.33
N PRO A 33 3.66 -6.44 5.01
CA PRO A 33 2.55 -6.13 4.11
C PRO A 33 1.32 -7.04 4.36
N PRO A 34 0.09 -6.54 4.15
CA PRO A 34 -1.11 -7.36 4.22
C PRO A 34 -1.11 -8.43 3.12
N SER A 35 -1.81 -9.54 3.35
CA SER A 35 -1.98 -10.54 2.30
C SER A 35 -2.78 -9.96 1.12
N PHE A 36 -2.50 -10.47 -0.08
CA PHE A 36 -3.20 -10.04 -1.30
C PHE A 36 -4.73 -10.15 -1.14
N LYS A 37 -5.22 -11.25 -0.54
CA LYS A 37 -6.66 -11.44 -0.28
C LYS A 37 -7.29 -10.33 0.58
N ARG A 38 -6.54 -9.74 1.52
CA ARG A 38 -7.05 -8.65 2.36
C ARG A 38 -7.03 -7.31 1.62
N ALA A 39 -6.05 -7.11 0.74
CA ALA A 39 -5.95 -5.92 -0.09
C ALA A 39 -6.83 -5.98 -1.35
N SER A 40 -7.27 -7.16 -1.79
CA SER A 40 -8.07 -7.31 -3.01
C SER A 40 -9.55 -6.99 -2.80
N PHE A 41 -10.20 -6.56 -3.87
CA PHE A 41 -11.64 -6.33 -3.93
C PHE A 41 -12.19 -6.84 -5.26
N LYS A 42 -13.49 -7.13 -5.30
CA LYS A 42 -14.14 -7.54 -6.56
C LYS A 42 -14.36 -6.32 -7.44
N TYR A 43 -14.01 -6.45 -8.72
CA TYR A 43 -14.25 -5.45 -9.75
C TYR A 43 -15.21 -6.02 -10.78
N ASN A 44 -16.33 -5.35 -11.01
CA ASN A 44 -17.43 -5.88 -11.84
C ASN A 44 -17.38 -5.35 -13.29
N GLY A 45 -16.36 -4.59 -13.67
CA GLY A 45 -16.18 -4.09 -15.04
C GLY A 45 -16.62 -2.64 -15.27
N ASP A 46 -17.32 -2.03 -14.31
CA ASP A 46 -17.75 -0.63 -14.37
C ASP A 46 -16.70 0.35 -13.82
N LEU A 47 -16.87 1.63 -14.12
CA LEU A 47 -16.07 2.73 -13.53
C LEU A 47 -16.08 2.64 -12.00
N ALA A 48 -14.93 2.30 -11.41
CA ALA A 48 -14.74 2.19 -9.97
C ALA A 48 -13.68 3.18 -9.49
N SER A 49 -14.04 3.98 -8.48
CA SER A 49 -13.10 4.85 -7.77
C SER A 49 -12.75 4.21 -6.43
N VAL A 50 -11.45 4.06 -6.15
CA VAL A 50 -10.95 3.46 -4.91
C VAL A 50 -10.05 4.46 -4.22
N THR A 51 -10.41 4.84 -2.99
CA THR A 51 -9.59 5.72 -2.15
C THR A 51 -8.63 4.89 -1.29
N ILE A 52 -7.34 5.15 -1.46
CA ILE A 52 -6.26 4.54 -0.68
C ILE A 52 -5.65 5.62 0.22
N ARG A 53 -5.60 5.36 1.53
CA ARG A 53 -4.94 6.21 2.52
C ARG A 53 -3.49 5.78 2.67
N THR A 54 -2.58 6.71 2.49
CA THR A 54 -1.16 6.50 2.76
C THR A 54 -0.86 6.66 4.25
N ARG A 55 0.17 5.95 4.72
CA ARG A 55 0.73 6.02 6.08
C ARG A 55 2.25 5.96 6.01
N TYR A 56 2.91 6.42 7.07
CA TYR A 56 4.34 6.33 7.32
C TYR A 56 4.60 5.44 8.52
#